data_AF-A0A371AYJ3-F1
#
_entry.id   AF-A0A371AYJ3-F1
#
_cell.length_a   1.000
_cell.length_b   1.000
_cell.length_c   1.000
_cell.angle_alpha   90.00
_cell.angle_beta   90.00
_cell.angle_gamma   90.00
#
_symmetry.space_group_name_H-M   'P 1'
#
loop_
_entity.id
_entity.type
_entity.pdbx_description
1 polymer ?
#
loop_
_entity_poly.entity_id
_entity_poly.type
_entity_poly.pdbx_seq_one_letter_code
_entity_poly.pdbx_strand_id
1 'polypeptide(L)'
;MSRTIQTNKLLSVIIFGMNLCLILMTILDWKSGGNILPVYASVISSILLGAVLGYLNMKNPETILIRYAFGAIFGIGYLIWLIFTNNLMAFAFTFIAASIIVLYHDLTYTLILTGITGLSCSLVCIVRGFIGTMEWRNSIIGVLFFIIYIVTWITINLQQKRYTMEDSKTIRTQESTQENRIKFLSGASFELEKLIENANKLSQELSSKMKDSHIAVAEISASTTDTANSIQTQTHLTNEINIIVEDLKNIVIDIEKKVNHSVDVSKKGREVMDSLTTYTKTIENQNNVVVNEIKTLENHVQNIRGITGTIESISSQTNLLSLNASIEAARAGDAGRGFAVVADEIRGLSDETRNSTIKIEELLNEFISSISSSTKSVLDTVDLMKQEMEYVHTASESFHTMAEDLEDTGQSVFVLNKKCEELIQSNTGIAEHICTLSSMSEEVAAQATSVVKLQEDGITKSKEIADSLDCMLNTAQEICK
;
A
#
# COMPACT_ATOMS: atom_id res chain seq x y z
N MET A 1 21.66 -67.82 -29.66
CA MET A 1 22.06 -69.20 -30.03
C MET A 1 21.99 -70.02 -28.75
N SER A 2 21.06 -70.98 -28.65
CA SER A 2 20.74 -71.59 -27.36
C SER A 2 21.96 -72.30 -26.77
N ARG A 3 22.21 -72.07 -25.47
CA ARG A 3 23.32 -72.67 -24.70
C ARG A 3 23.40 -74.18 -24.93
N THR A 4 22.23 -74.81 -25.08
CA THR A 4 21.98 -76.20 -25.47
C THR A 4 22.69 -76.63 -26.76
N ILE A 5 22.60 -75.86 -27.85
CA ILE A 5 23.26 -76.17 -29.14
C ILE A 5 24.79 -76.15 -29.00
N GLN A 6 25.33 -75.14 -28.30
CA GLN A 6 26.77 -75.00 -28.12
C GLN A 6 27.34 -76.11 -27.23
N THR A 7 26.63 -76.48 -26.15
CA THR A 7 26.98 -77.64 -25.32
C THR A 7 26.88 -78.97 -26.08
N ASN A 8 25.86 -79.16 -26.93
CA ASN A 8 25.69 -80.38 -27.71
C ASN A 8 26.82 -80.58 -28.73
N LYS A 9 27.27 -79.50 -29.39
CA LYS A 9 28.39 -79.55 -30.34
C LYS A 9 29.73 -79.88 -29.66
N LEU A 10 30.04 -79.22 -28.55
CA LEU A 10 31.28 -79.45 -27.81
C LEU A 10 31.37 -80.90 -27.30
N LEU A 11 30.27 -81.44 -26.76
CA LEU A 11 30.24 -82.81 -26.26
C LEU A 11 30.36 -83.86 -27.38
N SER A 12 29.75 -83.61 -28.54
CA SER A 12 29.85 -84.53 -29.68
C SER A 12 31.30 -84.79 -30.09
N VAL A 13 32.16 -83.76 -30.01
CA VAL A 13 33.60 -83.88 -30.32
C VAL A 13 34.32 -84.70 -29.25
N ILE A 14 34.06 -84.40 -27.98
CA ILE A 14 34.72 -85.07 -26.84
C ILE A 14 34.35 -86.57 -26.81
N ILE A 15 33.08 -86.92 -27.01
CA ILE A 15 32.60 -88.31 -26.98
C ILE A 15 33.11 -89.11 -28.18
N PHE A 16 33.24 -88.47 -29.36
CA PHE A 16 33.87 -89.12 -30.52
C PHE A 16 35.34 -89.47 -30.23
N GLY A 17 36.10 -88.53 -29.64
CA GLY A 17 37.46 -88.78 -29.19
C GLY A 17 37.56 -89.92 -28.17
N MET A 18 36.62 -90.00 -27.22
CA MET A 18 36.58 -91.10 -26.25
C MET A 18 36.27 -92.46 -26.87
N ASN A 19 35.36 -92.54 -27.83
CA ASN A 19 35.06 -93.80 -28.51
C ASN A 19 36.28 -94.29 -29.31
N LEU A 20 37.02 -93.36 -29.93
CA LEU A 20 38.30 -93.68 -30.57
C LEU A 20 39.33 -94.22 -29.57
N CYS A 21 39.43 -93.59 -28.39
CA CYS A 21 40.26 -94.09 -27.30
C CYS A 21 39.80 -95.47 -26.78
N LEU A 22 38.48 -95.70 -26.68
CA LEU A 22 37.91 -96.99 -26.27
C LEU A 22 38.30 -98.09 -27.27
N ILE A 23 38.17 -97.83 -28.58
CA ILE A 23 38.59 -98.75 -29.64
C ILE A 23 40.09 -99.05 -29.53
N LEU A 24 40.94 -98.02 -29.45
CA LEU A 24 42.39 -98.18 -29.31
C LEU A 24 42.76 -99.03 -28.09
N MET A 25 42.09 -98.83 -26.95
CA MET A 25 42.33 -99.61 -25.74
C MET A 25 41.88 -101.06 -25.88
N THR A 26 40.73 -101.32 -26.51
CA THR A 26 40.30 -102.71 -26.78
C THR A 26 41.25 -103.45 -27.73
N ILE A 27 41.85 -102.74 -28.70
CA ILE A 27 42.86 -103.29 -29.61
C ILE A 27 44.16 -103.61 -28.86
N LEU A 28 44.59 -102.71 -27.96
CA LEU A 28 45.75 -102.94 -27.11
C LEU A 28 45.52 -104.15 -26.19
N ASP A 29 44.32 -104.28 -25.62
CA ASP A 29 43.94 -105.39 -24.75
C ASP A 29 43.94 -106.74 -25.50
N TRP A 30 43.43 -106.77 -26.73
CA TRP A 30 43.53 -107.93 -27.63
C TRP A 30 44.99 -108.31 -27.91
N LYS A 31 45.84 -107.31 -28.20
CA LYS A 31 47.26 -107.53 -28.48
C LYS A 31 48.05 -108.02 -27.24
N SER A 32 47.58 -107.72 -26.03
CA SER A 32 48.11 -108.26 -24.78
C SER A 32 47.55 -109.64 -24.38
N GLY A 33 46.85 -110.34 -25.29
CA GLY A 33 46.33 -111.70 -25.07
C GLY A 33 44.85 -111.76 -24.66
N GLY A 34 44.12 -110.65 -24.75
CA GLY A 34 42.68 -110.57 -24.48
C GLY A 34 41.80 -111.09 -25.63
N ASN A 35 40.49 -111.15 -25.38
CA ASN A 35 39.52 -111.59 -26.39
C ASN A 35 39.34 -110.53 -27.50
N ILE A 36 39.09 -110.93 -28.74
CA ILE A 36 38.82 -110.02 -29.88
C ILE A 36 37.41 -109.41 -29.80
N LEU A 37 36.46 -110.05 -29.10
CA LEU A 37 35.06 -109.65 -29.05
C LEU A 37 34.81 -108.17 -28.65
N PRO A 38 35.52 -107.60 -27.65
CA PRO A 38 35.43 -106.18 -27.30
C PRO A 38 35.84 -105.21 -28.39
N VAL A 39 36.76 -105.61 -29.27
CA VAL A 39 37.17 -104.80 -30.42
C VAL A 39 36.00 -104.67 -31.38
N TYR A 40 35.32 -105.77 -31.70
CA TYR A 40 34.12 -105.72 -32.54
C TYR A 40 32.99 -104.92 -31.89
N ALA A 41 32.75 -105.11 -30.60
CA ALA A 41 31.70 -104.39 -29.88
C ALA A 41 31.93 -102.87 -29.82
N SER A 42 33.17 -102.43 -29.59
CA SER A 42 33.53 -101.00 -29.53
C SER A 42 33.48 -100.32 -30.89
N VAL A 43 33.82 -101.04 -31.97
CA VAL A 43 33.66 -100.55 -33.35
C VAL A 43 32.18 -100.44 -33.71
N ILE A 44 31.37 -101.44 -33.39
CA ILE A 44 29.91 -101.42 -33.64
C ILE A 44 29.23 -100.30 -32.85
N SER A 45 29.55 -100.11 -31.55
CA SER A 45 28.98 -99.03 -30.75
C SER A 45 29.34 -97.64 -31.30
N SER A 46 30.55 -97.49 -31.84
CA SER A 46 31.01 -96.24 -32.45
C SER A 46 30.30 -95.91 -33.76
N ILE A 47 30.03 -96.92 -34.60
CA ILE A 47 29.25 -96.76 -35.84
C ILE A 47 27.80 -96.42 -35.51
N LEU A 48 27.18 -97.12 -34.54
CA LEU A 48 25.83 -96.83 -34.06
C LEU A 48 25.71 -95.42 -33.49
N LEU A 49 26.71 -94.98 -32.72
CA LEU A 49 26.77 -93.62 -32.20
C LEU A 49 26.83 -92.60 -33.34
N GLY A 50 27.71 -92.79 -34.32
CA GLY A 50 27.83 -91.91 -35.48
C GLY A 50 26.51 -91.79 -36.27
N ALA A 51 25.81 -92.90 -36.48
CA ALA A 51 24.52 -92.93 -37.18
C ALA A 51 23.40 -92.21 -36.39
N VAL A 52 23.29 -92.48 -35.08
CA VAL A 52 22.27 -91.86 -34.21
C VAL A 52 22.51 -90.34 -34.08
N LEU A 53 23.77 -89.92 -34.00
CA LEU A 53 24.14 -88.50 -33.95
C LEU A 53 23.88 -87.78 -35.27
N GLY A 54 24.26 -88.39 -36.40
CA GLY A 54 23.95 -87.84 -37.72
C GLY A 54 22.45 -87.63 -37.91
N TYR A 55 21.64 -88.61 -37.51
CA TYR A 55 20.18 -88.53 -37.61
C TYR A 55 19.56 -87.47 -36.69
N LEU A 56 19.89 -87.48 -35.39
CA LEU A 56 19.27 -86.57 -34.43
C LEU A 56 19.71 -85.12 -34.62
N ASN A 57 20.96 -84.89 -35.03
CA ASN A 57 21.50 -83.55 -35.24
C ASN A 57 20.99 -82.91 -36.54
N MET A 58 20.62 -83.71 -37.56
CA MET A 58 19.95 -83.23 -38.78
C MET A 58 18.47 -82.88 -38.56
N LYS A 59 17.78 -83.62 -37.68
CA LYS A 59 16.32 -83.46 -37.50
C LYS A 59 15.94 -82.41 -36.47
N ASN A 60 16.64 -82.32 -35.33
CA ASN A 60 16.39 -81.33 -34.28
C ASN A 60 17.63 -81.16 -33.36
N PRO A 61 18.48 -80.13 -33.56
CA PRO A 61 19.75 -79.97 -32.82
C PRO A 61 19.57 -79.59 -31.34
N GLU A 62 18.38 -79.17 -30.91
CA GLU A 62 18.06 -78.81 -29.52
C GLU A 62 17.51 -79.98 -28.69
N THR A 63 17.28 -81.14 -29.30
CA THR A 63 16.59 -82.24 -28.64
C THR A 63 17.37 -82.75 -27.43
N ILE A 64 16.72 -82.77 -26.26
CA ILE A 64 17.27 -83.30 -25.00
C ILE A 64 17.58 -84.82 -25.13
N LEU A 65 16.90 -85.52 -26.04
CA LEU A 65 17.12 -86.94 -26.34
C LEU A 65 18.55 -87.25 -26.80
N ILE A 66 19.23 -86.29 -27.45
CA ILE A 66 20.62 -86.44 -27.90
C ILE A 66 21.54 -86.76 -26.72
N ARG A 67 21.29 -86.15 -25.56
CA ARG A 67 22.08 -86.33 -24.33
C ARG A 67 21.98 -87.77 -23.82
N TYR A 68 20.77 -88.31 -23.73
CA TYR A 68 20.55 -89.69 -23.28
C TYR A 68 21.10 -90.74 -24.26
N ALA A 69 21.01 -90.48 -25.56
CA ALA A 69 21.57 -91.36 -26.59
C ALA A 69 23.11 -91.47 -26.48
N PHE A 70 23.81 -90.35 -26.21
CA PHE A 70 25.25 -90.34 -25.96
C PHE A 70 25.66 -91.27 -24.83
N GLY A 71 24.99 -91.16 -23.68
CA GLY A 71 25.29 -91.93 -22.49
C GLY A 71 25.02 -93.43 -22.66
N ALA A 72 23.88 -93.77 -23.27
CA ALA A 72 23.46 -95.16 -23.42
C ALA A 72 24.39 -95.93 -24.39
N ILE A 73 24.70 -95.36 -25.56
CA ILE A 73 25.49 -96.06 -26.59
C ILE A 73 26.94 -96.27 -26.15
N PHE A 74 27.56 -95.25 -25.55
CA PHE A 74 28.89 -95.37 -24.97
C PHE A 74 28.89 -96.36 -23.78
N GLY A 75 27.89 -96.26 -22.90
CA GLY A 75 27.76 -97.15 -21.74
C GLY A 75 27.65 -98.62 -22.11
N ILE A 76 26.89 -98.96 -23.16
CA ILE A 76 26.74 -100.34 -23.64
C ILE A 76 28.07 -100.88 -24.20
N GLY A 77 28.75 -100.12 -25.07
CA GLY A 77 30.05 -100.54 -25.62
C GLY A 77 31.12 -100.71 -24.54
N TYR A 78 31.11 -99.82 -23.55
CA TYR A 78 31.99 -99.89 -22.39
C TYR A 78 31.71 -101.11 -21.51
N LEU A 79 30.43 -101.44 -21.23
CA LEU A 79 30.05 -102.62 -20.46
C LEU A 79 30.50 -103.92 -21.13
N ILE A 80 30.39 -104.01 -22.46
CA ILE A 80 30.85 -105.19 -23.20
C ILE A 80 32.37 -105.34 -23.06
N TRP A 81 33.14 -104.26 -23.15
CA TRP A 81 34.59 -104.34 -22.91
C TRP A 81 34.92 -104.82 -21.49
N LEU A 82 34.18 -104.32 -20.50
CA LEU A 82 34.35 -104.69 -19.10
C LEU A 82 34.01 -106.16 -18.79
N ILE A 83 33.19 -106.81 -19.62
CA ILE A 83 32.84 -108.24 -19.49
C ILE A 83 33.97 -109.18 -19.94
N PHE A 84 34.87 -108.75 -20.83
CA PHE A 84 35.91 -109.62 -21.40
C PHE A 84 37.34 -109.20 -21.08
N THR A 85 37.58 -107.94 -20.69
CA THR A 85 38.92 -107.44 -20.38
C THR A 85 39.44 -107.98 -19.04
N ASN A 86 40.75 -108.18 -18.93
CA ASN A 86 41.43 -108.41 -17.65
C ASN A 86 42.28 -107.21 -17.22
N ASN A 87 42.23 -106.12 -17.99
CA ASN A 87 43.07 -104.94 -17.78
C ASN A 87 42.45 -104.00 -16.74
N LEU A 88 43.24 -103.66 -15.73
CA LEU A 88 42.86 -102.74 -14.66
C LEU A 88 42.54 -101.32 -15.17
N MET A 89 43.13 -100.91 -16.30
CA MET A 89 42.92 -99.59 -16.90
C MET A 89 41.50 -99.39 -17.43
N ALA A 90 40.75 -100.47 -17.68
CA ALA A 90 39.36 -100.36 -18.10
C ALA A 90 38.51 -99.62 -17.07
N PHE A 91 38.81 -99.75 -15.77
CA PHE A 91 38.08 -99.08 -14.69
C PHE A 91 38.27 -97.57 -14.67
N ALA A 92 39.45 -97.07 -15.06
CA ALA A 92 39.73 -95.63 -15.09
C ALA A 92 38.82 -94.86 -16.07
N PHE A 93 38.31 -95.52 -17.12
CA PHE A 93 37.43 -94.90 -18.11
C PHE A 93 36.04 -94.53 -17.57
N THR A 94 35.55 -95.17 -16.50
CA THR A 94 34.29 -94.76 -15.85
C THR A 94 34.31 -93.32 -15.35
N PHE A 95 35.46 -92.87 -14.83
CA PHE A 95 35.62 -91.52 -14.28
C PHE A 95 35.61 -90.44 -15.37
N ILE A 96 36.19 -90.76 -16.53
CA ILE A 96 36.19 -89.86 -17.70
C ILE A 96 34.77 -89.74 -18.25
N ALA A 97 34.01 -90.84 -18.31
CA ALA A 97 32.61 -90.80 -18.75
C ALA A 97 31.74 -89.98 -17.77
N ALA A 98 31.95 -90.15 -16.46
CA ALA A 98 31.21 -89.41 -15.44
C ALA A 98 31.48 -87.89 -15.50
N SER A 99 32.72 -87.45 -15.71
CA SER A 99 33.08 -86.03 -15.74
C SER A 99 32.43 -85.25 -16.89
N ILE A 100 32.21 -85.89 -18.04
CA ILE A 100 31.60 -85.25 -19.21
C ILE A 100 30.09 -85.12 -19.08
N ILE A 101 29.43 -86.09 -18.43
CA ILE A 101 27.98 -86.04 -18.20
C ILE A 101 27.60 -84.79 -17.38
N VAL A 102 28.49 -84.32 -16.49
CA VAL A 102 28.32 -83.11 -15.64
C VAL A 102 28.19 -81.81 -16.44
N LEU A 103 28.82 -81.71 -17.62
CA LEU A 103 28.78 -80.51 -18.47
C LEU A 103 27.37 -80.11 -18.91
N TYR A 104 26.39 -81.01 -18.82
CA TYR A 104 25.00 -80.68 -19.15
C TYR A 104 24.31 -79.79 -18.12
N HIS A 105 24.90 -79.58 -16.94
CA HIS A 105 24.37 -78.75 -15.85
C HIS A 105 22.90 -79.02 -15.49
N ASP A 106 22.41 -80.22 -15.81
CA ASP A 106 21.06 -80.70 -15.48
C ASP A 106 21.19 -81.81 -14.43
N LEU A 107 20.68 -81.55 -13.23
CA LEU A 107 20.81 -82.43 -12.07
C LEU A 107 20.10 -83.78 -12.27
N THR A 108 18.97 -83.78 -12.99
CA THR A 108 18.18 -85.01 -13.20
C THR A 108 18.90 -85.93 -14.17
N TYR A 109 19.44 -85.34 -15.23
CA TYR A 109 20.20 -86.05 -16.26
C TYR A 109 21.52 -86.64 -15.72
N THR A 110 22.28 -85.87 -14.95
CA THR A 110 23.57 -86.31 -14.41
C THR A 110 23.39 -87.45 -13.41
N LEU A 111 22.39 -87.36 -12.53
CA LEU A 111 22.11 -88.36 -11.49
C LEU A 111 21.73 -89.73 -12.08
N ILE A 112 20.83 -89.76 -13.06
CA ILE A 112 20.32 -91.01 -13.66
C ILE A 112 21.44 -91.74 -14.41
N LEU A 113 22.17 -91.04 -15.29
CA LEU A 113 23.07 -91.69 -16.25
C LEU A 113 24.39 -92.16 -15.62
N THR A 114 24.97 -91.36 -14.71
CA THR A 114 26.17 -91.76 -13.95
C THR A 114 25.84 -92.86 -12.94
N GLY A 115 24.65 -92.82 -12.32
CA GLY A 115 24.18 -93.88 -11.44
C GLY A 115 24.05 -95.23 -12.15
N ILE A 116 23.38 -95.24 -13.33
CA ILE A 116 23.19 -96.46 -14.14
C ILE A 116 24.53 -97.04 -14.58
N THR A 117 25.43 -96.21 -15.12
CA THR A 117 26.73 -96.68 -15.63
C THR A 117 27.65 -97.19 -14.52
N GLY A 118 27.69 -96.53 -13.35
CA GLY A 118 28.44 -96.98 -12.18
C GLY A 118 27.92 -98.29 -11.58
N LEU A 119 26.59 -98.41 -11.41
CA LEU A 119 25.96 -99.64 -10.91
C LEU A 119 26.19 -100.82 -11.86
N SER A 120 26.03 -100.60 -13.17
CA SER A 120 26.24 -101.64 -14.18
C SER A 120 27.69 -102.14 -14.19
N CYS A 121 28.66 -101.22 -14.07
CA CYS A 121 30.08 -101.56 -13.97
C CYS A 121 30.36 -102.42 -12.72
N SER A 122 29.81 -102.04 -11.56
CA SER A 122 29.98 -102.75 -10.30
C SER A 122 29.37 -104.16 -10.29
N LEU A 123 28.22 -104.32 -10.94
CA LEU A 123 27.54 -105.61 -11.06
C LEU A 123 28.40 -106.58 -11.89
N VAL A 124 28.99 -106.11 -12.98
CA VAL A 124 29.91 -106.92 -13.80
C VAL A 124 31.15 -107.33 -12.99
N CYS A 125 31.72 -106.45 -12.16
CA CYS A 125 32.84 -106.80 -11.29
C CYS A 125 32.50 -107.92 -10.30
N ILE A 126 31.38 -107.81 -9.60
CA ILE A 126 30.94 -108.78 -8.61
C ILE A 126 30.70 -110.14 -9.29
N VAL A 127 29.97 -110.14 -10.41
CA VAL A 127 29.65 -111.37 -11.16
C VAL A 127 30.91 -112.06 -11.69
N ARG A 128 31.89 -111.32 -12.23
CA ARG A 128 33.14 -111.92 -12.73
C ARG A 128 34.03 -112.48 -11.63
N GLY A 129 34.03 -111.84 -10.45
CA GLY A 129 34.71 -112.36 -9.25
C GLY A 129 34.11 -113.70 -8.79
N PHE A 130 32.80 -113.87 -8.85
CA PHE A 130 32.13 -115.13 -8.51
C PHE A 130 32.34 -116.25 -9.53
N ILE A 131 32.42 -115.93 -10.84
CA ILE A 131 32.59 -116.92 -11.92
C ILE A 131 34.06 -117.41 -12.04
N GLY A 132 34.99 -116.86 -11.26
CA GLY A 132 36.40 -117.33 -11.21
C GLY A 132 37.23 -116.94 -12.44
N THR A 133 36.74 -116.03 -13.27
CA THR A 133 37.42 -115.59 -14.52
C THR A 133 38.50 -114.53 -14.31
N MET A 134 38.71 -114.07 -13.07
CA MET A 134 39.70 -113.05 -12.71
C MET A 134 40.49 -113.47 -11.45
N GLU A 135 41.76 -113.04 -11.36
CA GLU A 135 42.56 -113.19 -10.13
C GLU A 135 41.90 -112.44 -8.95
N TRP A 136 41.94 -113.02 -7.75
CA TRP A 136 41.40 -112.41 -6.52
C TRP A 136 41.93 -110.98 -6.25
N ARG A 137 43.19 -110.69 -6.65
CA ARG A 137 43.81 -109.35 -6.56
C ARG A 137 43.05 -108.29 -7.39
N ASN A 138 42.62 -108.63 -8.60
CA ASN A 138 41.92 -107.68 -9.48
C ASN A 138 40.49 -107.40 -9.02
N SER A 139 39.87 -108.38 -8.36
CA SER A 139 38.53 -108.22 -7.77
C SER A 139 38.54 -107.22 -6.59
N ILE A 140 39.57 -107.25 -5.73
CA ILE A 140 39.72 -106.30 -4.62
C ILE A 140 39.93 -104.87 -5.14
N ILE A 141 40.74 -104.71 -6.19
CA ILE A 141 41.00 -103.40 -6.80
C ILE A 141 39.72 -102.82 -7.45
N GLY A 142 38.88 -103.67 -8.08
CA GLY A 142 37.58 -103.26 -8.61
C GLY A 142 36.64 -102.69 -7.53
N VAL A 143 36.61 -103.31 -6.34
CA VAL A 143 35.81 -102.81 -5.20
C VAL A 143 36.34 -101.45 -4.70
N LEU A 144 37.66 -101.25 -4.67
CA LEU A 144 38.25 -99.95 -4.32
C LEU A 144 37.87 -98.85 -5.31
N PHE A 145 37.91 -99.12 -6.62
CA PHE A 145 37.46 -98.17 -7.63
C PHE A 145 35.96 -97.87 -7.51
N PHE A 146 35.14 -98.83 -7.11
CA PHE A 146 33.72 -98.62 -6.88
C PHE A 146 33.44 -97.67 -5.70
N ILE A 147 34.16 -97.83 -4.58
CA ILE A 147 34.06 -96.92 -3.43
C ILE A 147 34.47 -95.50 -3.85
N ILE A 148 35.58 -95.36 -4.58
CA ILE A 148 36.04 -94.07 -5.10
C ILE A 148 34.98 -93.46 -6.04
N TYR A 149 34.33 -94.26 -6.89
CA TYR A 149 33.28 -93.81 -7.80
C TYR A 149 32.02 -93.30 -7.07
N ILE A 150 31.58 -93.99 -6.01
CA ILE A 150 30.43 -93.52 -5.21
C ILE A 150 30.74 -92.15 -4.57
N VAL A 151 31.95 -91.98 -4.03
CA VAL A 151 32.37 -90.72 -3.41
C VAL A 151 32.41 -89.58 -4.45
N THR A 152 32.96 -89.83 -5.65
CA THR A 152 32.97 -88.82 -6.71
C THR A 152 31.56 -88.53 -7.25
N TRP A 153 30.69 -89.54 -7.34
CA TRP A 153 29.30 -89.37 -7.74
C TRP A 153 28.51 -88.48 -6.78
N ILE A 154 28.65 -88.72 -5.46
CA ILE A 154 27.98 -87.91 -4.43
C ILE A 154 28.46 -86.46 -4.47
N THR A 155 29.79 -86.23 -4.55
CA THR A 155 30.36 -84.88 -4.53
C THR A 155 29.95 -84.05 -5.74
N ILE A 156 29.93 -84.65 -6.94
CA ILE A 156 29.49 -84.00 -8.18
C ILE A 156 28.01 -83.55 -8.08
N ASN A 157 27.11 -84.46 -7.67
CA ASN A 157 25.68 -84.15 -7.62
C ASN A 157 25.35 -83.10 -6.54
N LEU A 158 26.03 -83.14 -5.38
CA LEU A 158 25.86 -82.13 -4.33
C LEU A 158 26.32 -80.74 -4.79
N GLN A 159 27.47 -80.65 -5.45
CA GLN A 159 27.97 -79.39 -6.00
C GLN A 159 26.99 -78.81 -7.02
N GLN A 160 26.51 -79.64 -7.95
CA GLN A 160 25.62 -79.19 -9.02
C GLN A 160 24.28 -78.64 -8.48
N LYS A 161 23.73 -79.22 -7.42
CA LYS A 161 22.51 -78.73 -6.75
C LYS A 161 22.69 -77.33 -6.13
N ARG A 162 23.88 -76.99 -5.63
CA ARG A 162 24.15 -75.67 -5.04
C ARG A 162 24.18 -74.57 -6.11
N TYR A 163 24.87 -74.81 -7.23
CA TYR A 163 24.95 -73.85 -8.32
C TYR A 163 23.58 -73.49 -8.91
N THR A 164 22.69 -74.48 -9.12
CA THR A 164 21.36 -74.20 -9.69
C THR A 164 20.47 -73.35 -8.77
N MET A 165 20.62 -73.47 -7.44
CA MET A 165 19.84 -72.66 -6.49
C MET A 165 20.34 -71.22 -6.38
N GLU A 166 21.65 -71.00 -6.46
CA GLU A 166 22.27 -69.68 -6.29
C GLU A 166 21.96 -68.74 -7.47
N ASP A 167 22.02 -69.25 -8.71
CA ASP A 167 21.62 -68.49 -9.90
C ASP A 167 20.14 -68.07 -9.85
N SER A 168 19.25 -68.98 -9.41
CA SER A 168 17.80 -68.71 -9.36
C SER A 168 17.41 -67.66 -8.32
N LYS A 169 18.14 -67.56 -7.21
CA LYS A 169 17.89 -66.55 -6.17
C LYS A 169 18.37 -65.17 -6.62
N THR A 170 19.55 -65.10 -7.23
CA THR A 170 20.17 -63.84 -7.67
C THR A 170 19.31 -63.11 -8.71
N ILE A 171 18.73 -63.86 -9.66
CA ILE A 171 17.83 -63.31 -10.70
C ILE A 171 16.54 -62.73 -10.08
N ARG A 172 15.89 -63.46 -9.16
CA ARG A 172 14.65 -62.99 -8.50
C ARG A 172 14.87 -61.76 -7.61
N THR A 173 16.02 -61.65 -6.95
CA THR A 173 16.37 -60.45 -6.19
C THR A 173 16.61 -59.24 -7.08
N GLN A 174 17.13 -59.43 -8.30
CA GLN A 174 17.32 -58.34 -9.26
C GLN A 174 16.01 -57.86 -9.88
N GLU A 175 15.10 -58.77 -10.25
CA GLU A 175 13.78 -58.42 -10.80
C GLU A 175 12.94 -57.63 -9.77
N SER A 176 12.88 -58.10 -8.52
CA SER A 176 12.13 -57.41 -7.45
C SER A 176 12.73 -56.04 -7.07
N THR A 177 14.06 -55.88 -7.16
CA THR A 177 14.69 -54.56 -6.92
C THR A 177 14.48 -53.59 -8.08
N GLN A 178 14.37 -54.07 -9.33
CA GLN A 178 13.97 -53.24 -10.46
C GLN A 178 12.50 -52.79 -10.38
N GLU A 179 11.56 -53.68 -10.07
CA GLU A 179 10.14 -53.32 -9.92
C GLU A 179 9.91 -52.27 -8.82
N ASN A 180 10.59 -52.42 -7.67
CA ASN A 180 10.49 -51.45 -6.58
C ASN A 180 11.07 -50.08 -6.97
N ARG A 181 12.15 -50.05 -7.78
CA ARG A 181 12.70 -48.78 -8.30
C ARG A 181 11.74 -48.10 -9.27
N ILE A 182 11.09 -48.85 -10.16
CA ILE A 182 10.10 -48.30 -11.11
C ILE A 182 8.88 -47.75 -10.36
N LYS A 183 8.35 -48.49 -9.37
CA LYS A 183 7.24 -48.00 -8.53
C LYS A 183 7.62 -46.75 -7.74
N PHE A 184 8.83 -46.68 -7.20
CA PHE A 184 9.31 -45.49 -6.49
C PHE A 184 9.47 -44.29 -7.43
N LEU A 185 10.05 -44.49 -8.62
CA LEU A 185 10.19 -43.44 -9.65
C LEU A 185 8.83 -42.92 -10.14
N SER A 186 7.86 -43.81 -10.37
CA SER A 186 6.49 -43.42 -10.76
C SER A 186 5.79 -42.63 -9.66
N GLY A 187 5.89 -43.05 -8.40
CA GLY A 187 5.31 -42.32 -7.26
C GLY A 187 5.98 -40.96 -7.05
N ALA A 188 7.31 -40.88 -7.18
CA ALA A 188 8.04 -39.62 -7.11
C ALA A 188 7.67 -38.67 -8.26
N SER A 189 7.49 -39.17 -9.47
CA SER A 189 7.07 -38.37 -10.63
C SER A 189 5.66 -37.79 -10.45
N PHE A 190 4.71 -38.59 -9.93
CA PHE A 190 3.35 -38.11 -9.64
C PHE A 190 3.30 -36.98 -8.60
N GLU A 191 4.07 -37.11 -7.50
CA GLU A 191 4.20 -36.01 -6.52
C GLU A 191 4.89 -34.78 -7.12
N LEU A 192 5.87 -34.99 -8.01
CA LEU A 192 6.57 -33.90 -8.70
C LEU A 192 5.64 -33.13 -9.66
N GLU A 193 4.81 -33.83 -10.44
CA GLU A 193 3.78 -33.22 -11.29
C GLU A 193 2.82 -32.36 -10.47
N LYS A 194 2.33 -32.88 -9.34
CA LYS A 194 1.43 -32.15 -8.44
C LYS A 194 2.09 -30.92 -7.81
N LEU A 195 3.36 -31.01 -7.42
CA LEU A 195 4.14 -29.87 -6.92
C LEU A 195 4.33 -28.81 -8.00
N ILE A 196 4.62 -29.23 -9.24
CA ILE A 196 4.76 -28.33 -10.39
C ILE A 196 3.44 -27.63 -10.69
N GLU A 197 2.32 -28.33 -10.72
CA GLU A 197 1.00 -27.73 -10.96
C GLU A 197 0.65 -26.67 -9.90
N ASN A 198 0.89 -26.99 -8.62
CA ASN A 198 0.69 -26.03 -7.53
C ASN A 198 1.63 -24.82 -7.64
N ALA A 199 2.90 -25.04 -7.99
CA ALA A 199 3.88 -23.96 -8.16
C ALA A 199 3.52 -23.07 -9.36
N ASN A 200 3.01 -23.64 -10.46
CA ASN A 200 2.55 -22.91 -11.63
C ASN A 200 1.34 -22.04 -11.28
N LYS A 201 0.37 -22.60 -10.54
CA LYS A 201 -0.78 -21.84 -10.05
C LYS A 201 -0.35 -20.67 -9.15
N LEU A 202 0.56 -20.91 -8.21
CA LEU A 202 1.09 -19.86 -7.33
C LEU A 202 1.84 -18.78 -8.12
N SER A 203 2.60 -19.17 -9.14
CA SER A 203 3.29 -18.21 -10.03
C SER A 203 2.28 -17.34 -10.80
N GLN A 204 1.22 -17.93 -11.35
CA GLN A 204 0.16 -17.19 -12.05
C GLN A 204 -0.57 -16.23 -11.10
N GLU A 205 -0.90 -16.67 -9.88
CA GLU A 205 -1.49 -15.81 -8.85
C GLU A 205 -0.55 -14.65 -8.47
N LEU A 206 0.75 -14.92 -8.31
CA LEU A 206 1.76 -13.88 -8.04
C LEU A 206 1.83 -12.86 -9.18
N SER A 207 1.85 -13.31 -10.43
CA SER A 207 1.84 -12.44 -11.62
C SER A 207 0.59 -11.54 -11.65
N SER A 208 -0.59 -12.12 -11.38
CA SER A 208 -1.83 -11.35 -11.29
C SER A 208 -1.78 -10.31 -10.17
N LYS A 209 -1.28 -10.68 -8.98
CA LYS A 209 -1.15 -9.75 -7.85
C LYS A 209 -0.15 -8.64 -8.09
N MET A 210 0.94 -8.91 -8.81
CA MET A 210 1.87 -7.86 -9.25
C MET A 210 1.22 -6.88 -10.21
N LYS A 211 0.37 -7.36 -11.13
CA LYS A 211 -0.39 -6.50 -12.05
C LYS A 211 -1.42 -5.63 -11.32
N ASP A 212 -2.17 -6.20 -10.37
CA ASP A 212 -3.10 -5.42 -9.54
C ASP A 212 -2.36 -4.33 -8.76
N SER A 213 -1.20 -4.69 -8.18
CA SER A 213 -0.34 -3.76 -7.46
C SER A 213 0.19 -2.64 -8.37
N HIS A 214 0.51 -2.94 -9.64
CA HIS A 214 0.94 -1.93 -10.61
C HIS A 214 -0.15 -0.90 -10.93
N ILE A 215 -1.41 -1.33 -11.01
CA ILE A 215 -2.54 -0.40 -11.20
C ILE A 215 -2.66 0.53 -9.99
N ALA A 216 -2.60 -0.02 -8.76
CA ALA A 216 -2.68 0.76 -7.54
C ALA A 216 -1.53 1.78 -7.42
N VAL A 217 -0.31 1.42 -7.81
CA VAL A 217 0.83 2.34 -7.78
C VAL A 217 0.70 3.44 -8.83
N ALA A 218 0.17 3.13 -10.02
CA ALA A 218 -0.11 4.16 -11.03
C ALA A 218 -1.14 5.20 -10.54
N GLU A 219 -2.16 4.76 -9.81
CA GLU A 219 -3.14 5.65 -9.16
C GLU A 219 -2.48 6.51 -8.07
N ILE A 220 -1.59 5.94 -7.26
CA ILE A 220 -0.78 6.69 -6.28
C ILE A 220 0.05 7.77 -7.00
N SER A 221 0.77 7.42 -8.08
CA SER A 221 1.57 8.41 -8.83
C SER A 221 0.73 9.55 -9.40
N ALA A 222 -0.47 9.26 -9.91
CA ALA A 222 -1.41 10.28 -10.35
C ALA A 222 -1.84 11.19 -9.18
N SER A 223 -2.26 10.59 -8.06
CA SER A 223 -2.65 11.33 -6.84
C SER A 223 -1.51 12.18 -6.26
N THR A 224 -0.26 11.70 -6.33
CA THR A 224 0.91 12.47 -5.88
C THR A 224 1.15 13.67 -6.79
N THR A 225 0.91 13.54 -8.10
CA THR A 225 0.98 14.66 -9.04
C THR A 225 -0.10 15.72 -8.74
N ASP A 226 -1.33 15.28 -8.46
CA ASP A 226 -2.41 16.18 -8.05
C ASP A 226 -2.13 16.87 -6.71
N THR A 227 -1.49 16.15 -5.78
CA THR A 227 -1.02 16.71 -4.50
C THR A 227 0.03 17.79 -4.73
N ALA A 228 1.00 17.57 -5.62
CA ALA A 228 2.01 18.56 -5.97
C ALA A 228 1.38 19.84 -6.59
N ASN A 229 0.39 19.69 -7.48
CA ASN A 229 -0.35 20.83 -8.04
C ASN A 229 -1.13 21.59 -6.96
N SER A 230 -1.70 20.86 -5.99
CA SER A 230 -2.43 21.45 -4.87
C SER A 230 -1.48 22.23 -3.95
N ILE A 231 -0.29 21.70 -3.66
CA ILE A 231 0.78 22.37 -2.91
C ILE A 231 1.17 23.69 -3.56
N GLN A 232 1.37 23.70 -4.88
CA GLN A 232 1.74 24.91 -5.61
C GLN A 232 0.64 25.97 -5.51
N THR A 233 -0.62 25.56 -5.69
CA THR A 233 -1.79 26.45 -5.55
C THR A 233 -1.87 27.00 -4.13
N GLN A 234 -1.70 26.16 -3.11
CA GLN A 234 -1.77 26.57 -1.71
C GLN A 234 -0.63 27.52 -1.34
N THR A 235 0.56 27.32 -1.90
CA THR A 235 1.72 28.23 -1.74
C THR A 235 1.43 29.61 -2.33
N HIS A 236 0.76 29.65 -3.49
CA HIS A 236 0.36 30.92 -4.08
C HIS A 236 -0.65 31.66 -3.19
N LEU A 237 -1.67 30.96 -2.70
CA LEU A 237 -2.70 31.52 -1.82
C LEU A 237 -2.12 32.03 -0.49
N THR A 238 -1.17 31.31 0.13
CA THR A 238 -0.52 31.80 1.37
C THR A 238 0.31 33.04 1.11
N ASN A 239 0.94 33.16 -0.06
CA ASN A 239 1.66 34.38 -0.42
C ASN A 239 0.70 35.57 -0.66
N GLU A 240 -0.45 35.34 -1.31
CA GLU A 240 -1.48 36.37 -1.46
C GLU A 240 -2.03 36.83 -0.11
N ILE A 241 -2.25 35.91 0.84
CA ILE A 241 -2.67 36.25 2.20
C ILE A 241 -1.65 37.18 2.87
N ASN A 242 -0.34 36.95 2.71
CA ASN A 242 0.68 37.85 3.27
C ASN A 242 0.58 39.27 2.73
N ILE A 243 0.34 39.43 1.42
CA ILE A 243 0.17 40.75 0.79
C ILE A 243 -1.08 41.44 1.34
N ILE A 244 -2.21 40.72 1.41
CA ILE A 244 -3.47 41.26 1.94
C ILE A 244 -3.32 41.70 3.39
N VAL A 245 -2.62 40.92 4.22
CA VAL A 245 -2.43 41.27 5.64
C VAL A 245 -1.51 42.49 5.79
N GLU A 246 -0.51 42.65 4.93
CA GLU A 246 0.34 43.84 4.94
C GLU A 246 -0.46 45.09 4.53
N ASP A 247 -1.32 44.98 3.51
CA ASP A 247 -2.24 46.06 3.12
C ASP A 247 -3.23 46.40 4.25
N LEU A 248 -3.76 45.38 4.94
CA LEU A 248 -4.63 45.58 6.11
C LEU A 248 -3.93 46.35 7.23
N LYS A 249 -2.65 46.08 7.50
CA LYS A 249 -1.89 46.86 8.50
C LYS A 249 -1.80 48.34 8.11
N ASN A 250 -1.54 48.64 6.84
CA ASN A 250 -1.49 50.02 6.36
C ASN A 250 -2.85 50.72 6.52
N ILE A 251 -3.94 50.01 6.26
CA ILE A 251 -5.31 50.51 6.47
C ILE A 251 -5.57 50.78 7.96
N VAL A 252 -5.17 49.85 8.85
CA VAL A 252 -5.30 50.01 10.30
C VAL A 252 -4.60 51.28 10.80
N ILE A 253 -3.38 51.54 10.33
CA ILE A 253 -2.62 52.76 10.66
C ILE A 253 -3.34 54.03 10.18
N ASP A 254 -3.92 54.01 8.97
CA ASP A 254 -4.67 55.15 8.44
C ASP A 254 -5.96 55.41 9.23
N ILE A 255 -6.68 54.35 9.63
CA ILE A 255 -7.87 54.46 10.48
C ILE A 255 -7.48 55.03 11.85
N GLU A 256 -6.41 54.54 12.48
CA GLU A 256 -5.92 55.06 13.76
C GLU A 256 -5.64 56.57 13.69
N LYS A 257 -4.97 57.02 12.62
CA LYS A 257 -4.71 58.44 12.38
C LYS A 257 -6.00 59.25 12.23
N LYS A 258 -6.99 58.73 11.51
CA LYS A 258 -8.29 59.38 11.32
C LYS A 258 -9.12 59.44 12.60
N VAL A 259 -9.10 58.39 13.43
CA VAL A 259 -9.74 58.37 14.74
C VAL A 259 -9.12 59.45 15.63
N ASN A 260 -7.79 59.48 15.76
CA ASN A 260 -7.08 60.49 16.55
C ASN A 260 -7.38 61.92 16.08
N HIS A 261 -7.41 62.16 14.77
CA HIS A 261 -7.79 63.46 14.23
C HIS A 261 -9.25 63.83 14.57
N SER A 262 -10.17 62.87 14.47
CA SER A 262 -11.59 63.09 14.76
C SER A 262 -11.82 63.39 16.24
N VAL A 263 -11.06 62.75 17.14
CA VAL A 263 -11.09 63.04 18.59
C VAL A 263 -10.66 64.48 18.86
N ASP A 264 -9.58 64.94 18.24
CA ASP A 264 -9.12 66.34 18.37
C ASP A 264 -10.16 67.34 17.83
N VAL A 265 -10.77 67.05 16.69
CA VAL A 265 -11.84 67.88 16.11
C VAL A 265 -13.07 67.91 17.01
N SER A 266 -13.49 66.77 17.56
CA SER A 266 -14.64 66.69 18.48
C SER A 266 -14.39 67.49 19.76
N LYS A 267 -13.18 67.37 20.32
CA LYS A 267 -12.76 68.16 21.49
C LYS A 267 -12.81 69.66 21.22
N LYS A 268 -12.27 70.11 20.09
CA LYS A 268 -12.35 71.53 19.68
C LYS A 268 -13.81 71.97 19.49
N GLY A 269 -14.66 71.12 18.90
CA GLY A 269 -16.09 71.38 18.78
C GLY A 269 -16.75 71.64 20.14
N ARG A 270 -16.42 70.84 21.15
CA ARG A 270 -16.88 71.02 22.53
C ARG A 270 -16.40 72.33 23.16
N GLU A 271 -15.11 72.66 23.00
CA GLU A 271 -14.53 73.92 23.49
C GLU A 271 -15.24 75.15 22.88
N VAL A 272 -15.63 75.07 21.60
CA VAL A 272 -16.44 76.11 20.94
C VAL A 272 -17.85 76.20 21.54
N MET A 273 -18.51 75.07 21.82
CA MET A 273 -19.84 75.07 22.46
C MET A 273 -19.80 75.63 23.89
N ASP A 274 -18.76 75.32 24.66
CA ASP A 274 -18.57 75.88 26.01
C ASP A 274 -18.35 77.40 25.96
N SER A 275 -17.57 77.86 24.97
CA SER A 275 -17.37 79.30 24.72
C SER A 275 -18.68 79.98 24.33
N LEU A 276 -19.46 79.37 23.43
CA LEU A 276 -20.75 79.89 22.98
C LEU A 276 -21.74 80.00 24.15
N THR A 277 -21.81 78.97 25.00
CA THR A 277 -22.60 79.00 26.26
C THR A 277 -22.24 80.20 27.13
N THR A 278 -20.95 80.53 27.23
CA THR A 278 -20.47 81.67 28.02
C THR A 278 -20.87 83.01 27.39
N TYR A 279 -20.77 83.11 26.05
CA TYR A 279 -21.19 84.30 25.31
C TYR A 279 -22.70 84.53 25.40
N THR A 280 -23.52 83.50 25.22
CA THR A 280 -24.99 83.61 25.32
C THR A 280 -25.41 84.08 26.72
N LYS A 281 -24.80 83.56 27.79
CA LYS A 281 -25.04 84.08 29.16
C LYS A 281 -24.63 85.54 29.33
N THR A 282 -23.54 85.96 28.69
CA THR A 282 -23.08 87.35 28.75
C THR A 282 -24.07 88.28 28.06
N ILE A 283 -24.56 87.90 26.89
CA ILE A 283 -25.56 88.66 26.14
C ILE A 283 -26.89 88.71 26.94
N GLU A 284 -27.28 87.63 27.63
CA GLU A 284 -28.50 87.57 28.44
C GLU A 284 -28.42 88.60 29.57
N ASN A 285 -27.28 88.66 30.26
CA ASN A 285 -27.02 89.65 31.29
C ASN A 285 -27.05 91.08 30.73
N GLN A 286 -26.46 91.33 29.55
CA GLN A 286 -26.51 92.63 28.89
C GLN A 286 -27.94 93.04 28.52
N ASN A 287 -28.75 92.12 28.00
CA ASN A 287 -30.17 92.39 27.71
C ASN A 287 -30.95 92.74 28.98
N ASN A 288 -30.69 92.05 30.09
CA ASN A 288 -31.31 92.41 31.38
C ASN A 288 -30.96 93.83 31.85
N VAL A 289 -29.73 94.29 31.59
CA VAL A 289 -29.33 95.70 31.84
C VAL A 289 -30.14 96.65 30.95
N VAL A 290 -30.24 96.37 29.64
CA VAL A 290 -31.02 97.20 28.70
C VAL A 290 -32.50 97.27 29.10
N VAL A 291 -33.11 96.17 29.53
CA VAL A 291 -34.50 96.18 30.04
C VAL A 291 -34.65 97.13 31.23
N ASN A 292 -33.69 97.16 32.15
CA ASN A 292 -33.72 98.05 33.31
C ASN A 292 -33.52 99.53 32.92
N GLU A 293 -32.65 99.80 31.94
CA GLU A 293 -32.48 101.16 31.40
C GLU A 293 -33.74 101.66 30.71
N ILE A 294 -34.40 100.82 29.92
CA ILE A 294 -35.68 101.16 29.26
C ILE A 294 -36.77 101.45 30.31
N LYS A 295 -36.89 100.65 31.38
CA LYS A 295 -37.82 100.93 32.49
C LYS A 295 -37.52 102.25 33.18
N THR A 296 -36.25 102.61 33.33
CA THR A 296 -35.84 103.89 33.91
C THR A 296 -36.25 105.05 33.01
N LEU A 297 -36.05 104.91 31.70
CA LEU A 297 -36.47 105.89 30.70
C LEU A 297 -37.99 106.06 30.66
N GLU A 298 -38.75 104.96 30.74
CA GLU A 298 -40.21 104.99 30.84
C GLU A 298 -40.67 105.83 32.05
N ASN A 299 -40.07 105.61 33.21
CA ASN A 299 -40.35 106.40 34.42
C ASN A 299 -40.02 107.90 34.23
N HIS A 300 -38.91 108.22 33.57
CA HIS A 300 -38.56 109.62 33.26
C HIS A 300 -39.58 110.28 32.33
N VAL A 301 -40.04 109.57 31.30
CA VAL A 301 -41.07 110.07 30.37
C VAL A 301 -42.40 110.30 31.10
N GLN A 302 -42.80 109.40 32.01
CA GLN A 302 -43.99 109.58 32.84
C GLN A 302 -43.88 110.80 33.77
N ASN A 303 -42.71 111.02 34.38
CA ASN A 303 -42.47 112.21 35.20
C ASN A 303 -42.57 113.50 34.37
N ILE A 304 -41.98 113.53 33.17
CA ILE A 304 -42.06 114.69 32.26
C ILE A 304 -43.51 114.93 31.87
N ARG A 305 -44.29 113.89 31.56
CA ARG A 305 -45.73 113.99 31.27
C ARG A 305 -46.50 114.65 32.41
N GLY A 306 -46.22 114.28 33.66
CA GLY A 306 -46.82 114.91 34.84
C GLY A 306 -46.48 116.40 34.97
N ILE A 307 -45.21 116.78 34.69
CA ILE A 307 -44.78 118.18 34.67
C ILE A 307 -45.48 118.95 33.56
N THR A 308 -45.52 118.41 32.33
CA THR A 308 -46.18 119.05 31.18
C THR A 308 -47.67 119.29 31.44
N GLY A 309 -48.38 118.33 32.03
CA GLY A 309 -49.79 118.52 32.42
C GLY A 309 -49.99 119.60 33.49
N THR A 310 -49.01 119.76 34.40
CA THR A 310 -49.01 120.86 35.37
C THR A 310 -48.81 122.22 34.68
N ILE A 311 -47.90 122.31 33.70
CA ILE A 311 -47.67 123.54 32.92
C ILE A 311 -48.91 123.90 32.10
N GLU A 312 -49.57 122.93 31.46
CA GLU A 312 -50.81 123.15 30.70
C GLU A 312 -51.91 123.71 31.63
N SER A 313 -52.03 123.15 32.84
CA SER A 313 -52.98 123.63 33.85
C SER A 313 -52.69 125.07 34.28
N ILE A 314 -51.41 125.42 34.52
CA ILE A 314 -50.97 126.78 34.87
C ILE A 314 -51.24 127.75 33.71
N SER A 315 -50.90 127.37 32.47
CA SER A 315 -51.16 128.17 31.27
C SER A 315 -52.66 128.42 31.10
N SER A 316 -53.50 127.40 31.26
CA SER A 316 -54.96 127.54 31.17
C SER A 316 -55.54 128.46 32.26
N GLN A 317 -55.03 128.37 33.49
CA GLN A 317 -55.40 129.29 34.57
C GLN A 317 -54.94 130.73 34.27
N THR A 318 -53.72 130.89 33.77
CA THR A 318 -53.14 132.20 33.42
C THR A 318 -53.91 132.85 32.28
N ASN A 319 -54.34 132.07 31.29
CA ASN A 319 -55.19 132.51 30.18
C ASN A 319 -56.56 133.01 30.67
N LEU A 320 -57.17 132.30 31.63
CA LEU A 320 -58.42 132.74 32.25
C LEU A 320 -58.25 134.02 33.10
N LEU A 321 -57.14 134.11 33.84
CA LEU A 321 -56.78 135.30 34.63
C LEU A 321 -56.54 136.52 33.73
N SER A 322 -55.80 136.34 32.63
CA SER A 322 -55.51 137.42 31.68
C SER A 322 -56.75 137.84 30.90
N LEU A 323 -57.62 136.89 30.52
CA LEU A 323 -58.91 137.20 29.92
C LEU A 323 -59.79 138.07 30.86
N ASN A 324 -59.89 137.69 32.13
CA ASN A 324 -60.61 138.49 33.12
C ASN A 324 -59.99 139.89 33.30
N ALA A 325 -58.65 139.99 33.27
CA ALA A 325 -57.95 141.26 33.34
C ALA A 325 -58.17 142.13 32.08
N SER A 326 -58.14 141.56 30.87
CA SER A 326 -58.46 142.27 29.62
C SER A 326 -59.90 142.80 29.62
N ILE A 327 -60.85 142.02 30.14
CA ILE A 327 -62.26 142.43 30.29
C ILE A 327 -62.37 143.63 31.25
N GLU A 328 -61.74 143.57 32.43
CA GLU A 328 -61.82 144.65 33.42
C GLU A 328 -61.05 145.91 32.95
N ALA A 329 -59.94 145.73 32.23
CA ALA A 329 -59.21 146.83 31.60
C ALA A 329 -60.01 147.53 30.50
N ALA A 330 -60.78 146.78 29.69
CA ALA A 330 -61.72 147.35 28.72
C ALA A 330 -62.87 148.10 29.42
N ARG A 331 -63.30 147.62 30.60
CA ARG A 331 -64.35 148.22 31.42
C ARG A 331 -63.93 149.57 32.04
N ALA A 332 -62.65 149.75 32.33
CA ALA A 332 -62.07 151.00 32.84
C ALA A 332 -61.84 152.08 31.76
N GLY A 333 -62.14 151.80 30.49
CA GLY A 333 -62.04 152.77 29.39
C GLY A 333 -60.62 153.28 29.15
N ASP A 334 -60.45 154.59 28.93
CA ASP A 334 -59.15 155.20 28.62
C ASP A 334 -58.10 155.01 29.72
N ALA A 335 -58.50 154.88 30.98
CA ALA A 335 -57.61 154.65 32.12
C ALA A 335 -57.04 153.21 32.16
N GLY A 336 -57.74 152.24 31.56
CA GLY A 336 -57.36 150.82 31.53
C GLY A 336 -56.55 150.39 30.30
N ARG A 337 -56.36 151.29 29.32
CA ARG A 337 -55.80 150.95 28.00
C ARG A 337 -54.38 150.35 28.07
N GLY A 338 -53.53 150.81 28.99
CA GLY A 338 -52.20 150.23 29.20
C GLY A 338 -52.25 148.82 29.83
N PHE A 339 -53.19 148.59 30.74
CA PHE A 339 -53.42 147.27 31.35
C PHE A 339 -54.03 146.27 30.36
N ALA A 340 -54.90 146.73 29.45
CA ALA A 340 -55.48 145.88 28.41
C ALA A 340 -54.41 145.30 27.48
N VAL A 341 -53.42 146.11 27.07
CA VAL A 341 -52.30 145.64 26.24
C VAL A 341 -51.47 144.58 26.96
N VAL A 342 -51.16 144.78 28.24
CA VAL A 342 -50.41 143.79 29.04
C VAL A 342 -51.21 142.50 29.23
N ALA A 343 -52.52 142.59 29.51
CA ALA A 343 -53.37 141.44 29.68
C ALA A 343 -53.53 140.62 28.39
N ASP A 344 -53.66 141.28 27.22
CA ASP A 344 -53.68 140.59 25.93
C ASP A 344 -52.34 139.95 25.57
N GLU A 345 -51.21 140.56 25.94
CA GLU A 345 -49.88 139.95 25.77
C GLU A 345 -49.71 138.69 26.65
N ILE A 346 -50.15 138.75 27.92
CA ILE A 346 -50.14 137.59 28.83
C ILE A 346 -51.06 136.48 28.30
N ARG A 347 -52.20 136.84 27.70
CA ARG A 347 -53.12 135.89 27.04
C ARG A 347 -52.43 135.20 25.86
N GLY A 348 -51.78 135.96 24.98
CA GLY A 348 -51.00 135.43 23.86
C GLY A 348 -49.90 134.47 24.32
N LEU A 349 -49.11 134.85 25.34
CA LEU A 349 -48.08 134.00 25.94
C LEU A 349 -48.66 132.71 26.57
N SER A 350 -49.84 132.81 27.18
CA SER A 350 -50.51 131.65 27.78
C SER A 350 -50.97 130.67 26.70
N ASP A 351 -51.59 131.15 25.62
CA ASP A 351 -52.00 130.32 24.48
C ASP A 351 -50.79 129.69 23.76
N GLU A 352 -49.69 130.43 23.61
CA GLU A 352 -48.43 129.90 23.05
C GLU A 352 -47.83 128.81 23.95
N THR A 353 -47.86 129.01 25.27
CA THR A 353 -47.42 128.01 26.26
C THR A 353 -48.27 126.75 26.16
N ARG A 354 -49.60 126.88 26.05
CA ARG A 354 -50.52 125.76 25.89
C ARG A 354 -50.26 124.98 24.59
N ASN A 355 -50.07 125.69 23.49
CA ASN A 355 -49.75 125.05 22.21
C ASN A 355 -48.41 124.31 22.27
N SER A 356 -47.44 124.85 23.01
CA SER A 356 -46.15 124.20 23.24
C SER A 356 -46.29 122.94 24.11
N THR A 357 -47.13 122.96 25.16
CA THR A 357 -47.38 121.76 25.98
C THR A 357 -48.09 120.65 25.19
N ILE A 358 -49.00 120.98 24.28
CA ILE A 358 -49.65 120.00 23.38
C ILE A 358 -48.60 119.31 22.49
N LYS A 359 -47.70 120.08 21.88
CA LYS A 359 -46.59 119.52 21.08
C LYS A 359 -45.67 118.63 21.91
N ILE A 360 -45.37 119.02 23.16
CA ILE A 360 -44.59 118.17 24.08
C ILE A 360 -45.34 116.87 24.38
N GLU A 361 -46.66 116.92 24.59
CA GLU A 361 -47.47 115.73 24.83
C GLU A 361 -47.46 114.75 23.65
N GLU A 362 -47.58 115.27 22.41
CA GLU A 362 -47.42 114.47 21.18
C GLU A 362 -46.06 113.75 21.14
N LEU A 363 -44.95 114.47 21.39
CA LEU A 363 -43.61 113.89 21.44
C LEU A 363 -43.47 112.85 22.57
N LEU A 364 -44.09 113.08 23.73
CA LEU A 364 -44.08 112.09 24.82
C LEU A 364 -44.86 110.83 24.45
N ASN A 365 -45.96 110.93 23.70
CA ASN A 365 -46.68 109.76 23.19
C ASN A 365 -45.82 108.96 22.21
N GLU A 366 -45.10 109.62 21.31
CA GLU A 366 -44.14 108.97 20.40
C GLU A 366 -43.00 108.27 21.16
N PHE A 367 -42.47 108.89 22.22
CA PHE A 367 -41.46 108.27 23.07
C PHE A 367 -41.98 107.02 23.79
N ILE A 368 -43.19 107.04 24.36
CA ILE A 368 -43.78 105.85 24.99
C ILE A 368 -43.97 104.73 23.99
N SER A 369 -44.47 105.03 22.79
CA SER A 369 -44.62 104.03 21.73
C SER A 369 -43.27 103.43 21.34
N SER A 370 -42.23 104.26 21.22
CA SER A 370 -40.87 103.81 20.90
C SER A 370 -40.29 102.93 22.01
N ILE A 371 -40.46 103.32 23.27
CA ILE A 371 -40.07 102.56 24.46
C ILE A 371 -40.74 101.18 24.46
N SER A 372 -42.05 101.12 24.27
CA SER A 372 -42.80 99.86 24.24
C SER A 372 -42.31 98.93 23.13
N SER A 373 -42.05 99.47 21.94
CA SER A 373 -41.47 98.71 20.84
C SER A 373 -40.08 98.19 21.16
N SER A 374 -39.21 99.01 21.76
CA SER A 374 -37.87 98.60 22.18
C SER A 374 -37.92 97.51 23.26
N THR A 375 -38.80 97.63 24.26
CA THR A 375 -39.00 96.59 25.29
C THR A 375 -39.40 95.27 24.65
N LYS A 376 -40.36 95.29 23.72
CA LYS A 376 -40.80 94.08 23.01
C LYS A 376 -39.64 93.41 22.27
N SER A 377 -38.86 94.17 21.49
CA SER A 377 -37.72 93.62 20.76
C SER A 377 -36.67 92.99 21.66
N VAL A 378 -36.41 93.58 22.83
CA VAL A 378 -35.46 93.01 23.80
C VAL A 378 -36.00 91.72 24.43
N LEU A 379 -37.29 91.66 24.77
CA LEU A 379 -37.92 90.44 25.28
C LEU A 379 -37.93 89.32 24.25
N ASP A 380 -38.27 89.62 23.00
CA ASP A 380 -38.22 88.66 21.88
C ASP A 380 -36.78 88.12 21.71
N THR A 381 -35.76 88.97 21.87
CA THR A 381 -34.35 88.56 21.82
C THR A 381 -34.00 87.60 22.96
N VAL A 382 -34.46 87.86 24.19
CA VAL A 382 -34.24 86.97 25.34
C VAL A 382 -34.84 85.58 25.10
N ASP A 383 -36.02 85.49 24.49
CA ASP A 383 -36.63 84.18 24.18
C ASP A 383 -35.88 83.45 23.05
N LEU A 384 -35.40 84.15 22.03
CA LEU A 384 -34.53 83.54 21.00
C LEU A 384 -33.24 82.97 21.60
N MET A 385 -32.66 83.65 22.59
CA MET A 385 -31.45 83.19 23.26
C MET A 385 -31.67 81.93 24.11
N LYS A 386 -32.86 81.77 24.71
CA LYS A 386 -33.20 80.51 25.40
C LYS A 386 -33.23 79.34 24.42
N GLN A 387 -33.79 79.55 23.23
CA GLN A 387 -33.78 78.54 22.16
C GLN A 387 -32.36 78.25 21.68
N GLU A 388 -31.53 79.29 21.51
CA GLU A 388 -30.11 79.13 21.16
C GLU A 388 -29.38 78.25 22.18
N MET A 389 -29.58 78.49 23.47
CA MET A 389 -29.00 77.68 24.55
C MET A 389 -29.38 76.20 24.47
N GLU A 390 -30.61 75.89 24.06
CA GLU A 390 -31.07 74.50 23.84
C GLU A 390 -30.28 73.85 22.69
N TYR A 391 -30.13 74.54 21.55
CA TYR A 391 -29.34 74.03 20.42
C TYR A 391 -27.86 73.86 20.77
N VAL A 392 -27.27 74.79 21.53
CA VAL A 392 -25.89 74.70 22.00
C VAL A 392 -25.71 73.48 22.91
N HIS A 393 -26.68 73.22 23.79
CA HIS A 393 -26.65 72.05 24.65
C HIS A 393 -26.69 70.74 23.85
N THR A 394 -27.62 70.61 22.91
CA THR A 394 -27.73 69.45 22.02
C THR A 394 -26.47 69.24 21.18
N ALA A 395 -25.86 70.31 20.67
CA ALA A 395 -24.60 70.23 19.94
C ALA A 395 -23.44 69.78 20.83
N SER A 396 -23.35 70.28 22.06
CA SER A 396 -22.33 69.86 23.04
C SER A 396 -22.47 68.38 23.42
N GLU A 397 -23.70 67.90 23.63
CA GLU A 397 -23.98 66.48 23.85
C GLU A 397 -23.60 65.62 22.64
N SER A 398 -23.89 66.09 21.42
CA SER A 398 -23.51 65.39 20.18
C SER A 398 -21.99 65.24 20.05
N PHE A 399 -21.20 66.26 20.39
CA PHE A 399 -19.74 66.16 20.42
C PHE A 399 -19.26 65.20 21.52
N HIS A 400 -19.94 65.16 22.66
CA HIS A 400 -19.60 64.22 23.73
C HIS A 400 -19.80 62.77 23.30
N THR A 401 -20.98 62.42 22.75
CA THR A 401 -21.25 61.08 22.23
C THR A 401 -20.31 60.72 21.08
N MET A 402 -20.02 61.67 20.18
CA MET A 402 -19.04 61.46 19.11
C MET A 402 -17.65 61.11 19.65
N ALA A 403 -17.22 61.71 20.77
CA ALA A 403 -15.95 61.38 21.39
C ALA A 403 -15.93 59.95 21.97
N GLU A 404 -17.04 59.51 22.59
CA GLU A 404 -17.20 58.15 23.10
C GLU A 404 -17.18 57.12 21.96
N ASP A 405 -17.95 57.35 20.88
CA ASP A 405 -17.97 56.48 19.70
C ASP A 405 -16.58 56.35 19.05
N LEU A 406 -15.80 57.43 19.05
CA LEU A 406 -14.43 57.44 18.53
C LEU A 406 -13.45 56.68 19.43
N GLU A 407 -13.65 56.69 20.75
CA GLU A 407 -12.86 55.88 21.69
C GLU A 407 -13.12 54.38 21.46
N ASP A 408 -14.38 53.99 21.33
CA ASP A 408 -14.78 52.61 21.00
C ASP A 408 -14.25 52.16 19.63
N THR A 409 -14.25 53.08 18.65
CA THR A 409 -13.64 52.83 17.35
C THR A 409 -12.13 52.62 17.49
N GLY A 410 -11.44 53.43 18.29
CA GLY A 410 -10.02 53.27 18.60
C GLY A 410 -9.70 51.91 19.22
N GLN A 411 -10.52 51.45 20.17
CA GLN A 411 -10.37 50.12 20.77
C GLN A 411 -10.59 49.00 19.73
N SER A 412 -11.54 49.17 18.82
CA SER A 412 -11.79 48.22 17.72
C SER A 412 -10.59 48.13 16.76
N VAL A 413 -9.94 49.26 16.47
CA VAL A 413 -8.70 49.31 15.66
C VAL A 413 -7.56 48.55 16.35
N PHE A 414 -7.41 48.69 17.67
CA PHE A 414 -6.42 47.92 18.44
C PHE A 414 -6.65 46.41 18.35
N VAL A 415 -7.90 45.97 18.51
CA VAL A 415 -8.26 44.55 18.35
C VAL A 415 -8.01 44.05 16.93
N LEU A 416 -8.33 44.86 15.92
CA LEU A 416 -8.09 44.52 14.51
C LEU A 416 -6.59 44.34 14.22
N ASN A 417 -5.74 45.19 14.78
CA ASN A 417 -4.28 45.06 14.63
C ASN A 417 -3.78 43.73 15.21
N LYS A 418 -4.24 43.37 16.42
CA LYS A 418 -3.92 42.07 17.03
C LYS A 418 -4.39 40.89 16.16
N LYS A 419 -5.58 40.99 15.55
CA LYS A 419 -6.10 39.96 14.64
C LYS A 419 -5.27 39.82 13.37
N CYS A 420 -4.71 40.90 12.85
CA CYS A 420 -3.77 40.85 11.73
C CYS A 420 -2.50 40.09 12.10
N GLU A 421 -1.96 40.31 13.31
CA GLU A 421 -0.79 39.59 13.80
C GLU A 421 -1.04 38.08 13.98
N GLU A 422 -2.19 37.71 14.56
CA GLU A 422 -2.65 36.31 14.65
C GLU A 422 -2.78 35.66 13.25
N LEU A 423 -3.27 36.42 12.25
CA LEU A 423 -3.38 35.96 10.86
C LEU A 423 -2.02 35.67 10.23
N ILE A 424 -1.01 36.52 10.43
CA ILE A 424 0.36 36.28 9.94
C ILE A 424 0.93 35.00 10.55
N GLN A 425 0.75 34.84 11.86
CA GLN A 425 1.25 33.65 12.56
C GLN A 425 0.58 32.38 12.02
N SER A 426 -0.74 32.41 11.85
CA SER A 426 -1.48 31.28 11.28
C SER A 426 -1.06 30.98 9.84
N ASN A 427 -0.88 32.01 9.00
CA ASN A 427 -0.49 31.84 7.61
C ASN A 427 0.96 31.29 7.48
N THR A 428 1.84 31.71 8.39
CA THR A 428 3.20 31.15 8.49
C THR A 428 3.17 29.67 8.87
N GLY A 429 2.31 29.28 9.81
CA GLY A 429 2.09 27.87 10.14
C GLY A 429 1.55 27.05 8.96
N ILE A 430 0.63 27.61 8.17
CA ILE A 430 0.15 26.97 6.93
C ILE A 430 1.30 26.79 5.94
N ALA A 431 2.14 27.81 5.73
CA ALA A 431 3.29 27.72 4.84
C ALA A 431 4.28 26.62 5.26
N GLU A 432 4.54 26.45 6.56
CA GLU A 432 5.38 25.37 7.09
C GLU A 432 4.77 23.98 6.85
N HIS A 433 3.45 23.84 7.03
CA HIS A 433 2.74 22.61 6.72
C HIS A 433 2.78 22.27 5.22
N ILE A 434 2.71 23.27 4.34
CA ILE A 434 2.86 23.07 2.89
C ILE A 434 4.27 22.54 2.56
N CYS A 435 5.33 23.10 3.16
CA CYS A 435 6.69 22.59 2.99
C CYS A 435 6.82 21.13 3.44
N THR A 436 6.22 20.78 4.57
CA THR A 436 6.19 19.40 5.08
C THR A 436 5.39 18.47 4.16
N LEU A 437 4.28 18.94 3.60
CA LEU A 437 3.47 18.18 2.64
C LEU A 437 4.23 17.96 1.33
N SER A 438 5.03 18.95 0.89
CA SER A 438 5.90 18.83 -0.28
C SER A 438 6.96 17.76 -0.11
N SER A 439 7.69 17.75 1.02
CA SER A 439 8.70 16.71 1.26
C SER A 439 8.09 15.32 1.36
N MET A 440 6.91 15.19 2.00
CA MET A 440 6.19 13.92 2.05
C MET A 440 5.71 13.47 0.66
N SER A 441 5.23 14.39 -0.17
CA SER A 441 4.81 14.11 -1.55
C SER A 441 5.99 13.63 -2.41
N GLU A 442 7.17 14.25 -2.27
CA GLU A 442 8.40 13.79 -2.95
C GLU A 442 8.82 12.39 -2.50
N GLU A 443 8.73 12.10 -1.20
CA GLU A 443 9.02 10.78 -0.65
C GLU A 443 8.08 9.72 -1.22
N VAL A 444 6.76 9.99 -1.24
CA VAL A 444 5.76 9.08 -1.81
C VAL A 444 6.02 8.84 -3.31
N ALA A 445 6.40 9.87 -4.07
CA ALA A 445 6.76 9.72 -5.49
C ALA A 445 7.98 8.79 -5.68
N ALA A 446 9.02 8.95 -4.85
CA ALA A 446 10.22 8.12 -4.89
C ALA A 446 9.92 6.66 -4.50
N GLN A 447 9.07 6.46 -3.49
CA GLN A 447 8.61 5.14 -3.08
C GLN A 447 7.78 4.47 -4.17
N ALA A 448 6.82 5.18 -4.77
CA ALA A 448 6.01 4.67 -5.89
C ALA A 448 6.89 4.19 -7.04
N THR A 449 7.88 4.99 -7.45
CA THR A 449 8.85 4.63 -8.50
C THR A 449 9.63 3.35 -8.15
N SER A 450 10.03 3.19 -6.89
CA SER A 450 10.75 2.00 -6.42
C SER A 450 9.86 0.75 -6.44
N VAL A 451 8.58 0.90 -6.09
CA VAL A 451 7.61 -0.22 -6.12
C VAL A 451 7.31 -0.65 -7.56
N VAL A 452 7.17 0.29 -8.51
CA VAL A 452 7.00 -0.06 -9.94
C VAL A 452 8.15 -0.95 -10.42
N LYS A 453 9.39 -0.60 -10.09
CA LYS A 453 10.56 -1.40 -10.46
C LYS A 453 10.53 -2.81 -9.85
N LEU A 454 10.15 -2.94 -8.57
CA LEU A 454 10.00 -4.23 -7.91
C LEU A 454 8.91 -5.10 -8.54
N GLN A 455 7.82 -4.48 -9.03
CA GLN A 455 6.75 -5.18 -9.71
C GLN A 455 7.19 -5.69 -11.10
N GLU A 456 7.92 -4.89 -11.88
CA GLU A 456 8.47 -5.33 -13.17
C GLU A 456 9.43 -6.53 -12.98
N ASP A 457 10.32 -6.45 -11.99
CA ASP A 457 11.21 -7.56 -11.63
C ASP A 457 10.42 -8.80 -11.16
N GLY A 458 9.35 -8.59 -10.36
CA GLY A 458 8.47 -9.65 -9.87
C GLY A 458 7.71 -10.37 -10.98
N ILE A 459 7.18 -9.62 -11.96
CA ILE A 459 6.52 -10.17 -13.15
C ILE A 459 7.51 -10.98 -13.98
N THR A 460 8.72 -10.46 -14.18
CA THR A 460 9.79 -11.14 -14.94
C THR A 460 10.19 -12.45 -14.26
N LYS A 461 10.46 -12.43 -12.96
CA LYS A 461 10.81 -13.65 -12.20
C LYS A 461 9.67 -14.66 -12.15
N SER A 462 8.43 -14.22 -12.02
CA SER A 462 7.27 -15.12 -12.08
C SER A 462 7.18 -15.84 -13.44
N LYS A 463 7.48 -15.14 -14.53
CA LYS A 463 7.54 -15.74 -15.86
C LYS A 463 8.67 -16.76 -15.99
N GLU A 464 9.86 -16.45 -15.50
CA GLU A 464 10.99 -17.39 -15.47
C GLU A 464 10.67 -18.65 -14.64
N ILE A 465 9.97 -18.50 -13.50
CA ILE A 465 9.50 -19.63 -12.70
C ILE A 465 8.53 -20.50 -13.50
N ALA A 466 7.56 -19.90 -14.18
CA ALA A 466 6.60 -20.65 -15.01
C ALA A 466 7.31 -21.42 -16.13
N ASP A 467 8.24 -20.78 -16.85
CA ASP A 467 9.01 -21.42 -17.93
C ASP A 467 9.87 -22.59 -17.39
N SER A 468 10.49 -22.41 -16.21
CA SER A 468 11.28 -23.46 -15.56
C SER A 468 10.40 -24.63 -15.09
N LEU A 469 9.20 -24.35 -14.58
CA LEU A 469 8.24 -25.36 -14.15
C LEU A 469 7.72 -26.18 -15.34
N ASP A 470 7.43 -25.56 -16.47
CA ASP A 470 7.05 -26.26 -17.70
C ASP A 470 8.19 -27.16 -18.22
N CYS A 471 9.44 -26.70 -18.13
CA CYS A 471 10.60 -27.53 -18.45
C CYS A 471 10.72 -28.77 -17.53
N MET A 472 10.51 -28.56 -16.22
CA MET A 472 10.50 -29.66 -15.25
C MET A 472 9.35 -30.64 -15.50
N LEU A 473 8.17 -30.15 -15.89
CA LEU A 473 7.01 -30.98 -16.21
C LEU A 473 7.31 -31.88 -17.41
N ASN A 474 7.86 -31.30 -18.48
CA ASN A 474 8.26 -32.06 -19.66
C ASN A 474 9.30 -33.15 -19.31
N THR A 475 10.27 -32.81 -18.45
CA THR A 475 11.30 -33.76 -18.01
C THR A 475 10.71 -34.89 -17.16
N ALA A 476 9.78 -34.58 -16.25
CA ALA A 476 9.10 -35.58 -15.41
C ALA A 476 8.27 -36.56 -16.25
N GLN A 477 7.59 -36.04 -17.29
CA GLN A 477 6.82 -36.83 -18.23
C GLN A 477 7.71 -37.73 -19.12
N GLU A 478 8.91 -37.29 -19.49
CA GLU A 478 9.89 -38.14 -20.19
C GLU A 478 10.41 -39.29 -19.31
N ILE A 479 10.64 -39.07 -18.02
CA ILE A 479 11.10 -40.11 -17.08
C ILE A 479 10.03 -41.21 -16.87
N CYS A 480 8.75 -40.88 -17.05
CA CYS A 480 7.64 -41.82 -16.94
C CYS A 480 7.40 -42.68 -18.21
N LYS A 481 8.02 -42.35 -19.35
CA LYS A 481 7.95 -43.15 -20.59
C LYS A 481 9.05 -44.20 -20.62
#